data_AF-V7PU89-F1
#
_entry.id   AF-V7PU89-F1
#
_cell.length_a   1.000
_cell.length_b   1.000
_cell.length_c   1.000
_cell.angle_alpha   90.00
_cell.angle_beta   90.00
_cell.angle_gamma   90.00
#
_symmetry.space_group_name_H-M   'P 1'
#
loop_
_entity.id
_entity.type
_entity.pdbx_description
1 polymer ?
#
loop_
_entity_poly.entity_id
_entity_poly.type
_entity_poly.pdbx_seq_one_letter_code
_entity_poly.pdbx_strand_id
1 'polypeptide(L)'
;MVNEINVFFFKEIRNLNIYENVKYSNIRILLSIILIIIGGYCCIFVNHKNEPILMIQFLAAFFSISIILYIWEYFYFEDYFMIIETNDNKAVKLFLKFDIKTSCLILNYKLNKTVYSTPFELMKLYNEQGYLMEDYARHTLKQFISNHGKNFKLTNKK
;
A
#
# COMPACT_ATOMS: atom_id res chain seq x y z
N MET A 1 10.96 -11.99 2.19
CA MET A 1 9.84 -12.83 2.68
C MET A 1 8.50 -12.08 2.65
N VAL A 2 8.17 -11.17 3.58
CA VAL A 2 6.86 -10.48 3.58
C VAL A 2 6.63 -9.61 2.32
N ASN A 3 7.66 -8.90 1.84
CA ASN A 3 7.56 -8.09 0.62
C ASN A 3 7.29 -8.94 -0.64
N GLU A 4 7.84 -10.14 -0.73
CA GLU A 4 7.65 -11.04 -1.87
C GLU A 4 6.20 -11.55 -1.92
N ILE A 5 5.64 -11.91 -0.76
CA ILE A 5 4.24 -12.29 -0.62
C ILE A 5 3.31 -11.12 -0.92
N ASN A 6 3.62 -9.90 -0.46
CA ASN A 6 2.86 -8.70 -0.79
C ASN A 6 2.77 -8.50 -2.30
N VAL A 7 3.89 -8.61 -3.02
CA VAL A 7 3.93 -8.48 -4.48
C VAL A 7 3.12 -9.58 -5.17
N PHE A 8 3.24 -10.83 -4.70
CA PHE A 8 2.47 -11.96 -5.23
C PHE A 8 0.95 -11.76 -5.03
N PHE A 9 0.50 -11.46 -3.81
CA PHE A 9 -0.91 -11.21 -3.52
C PHE A 9 -1.44 -9.98 -4.25
N PHE A 10 -0.66 -8.92 -4.37
CA PHE A 10 -1.03 -7.74 -5.14
C PHE A 10 -1.35 -8.12 -6.59
N LYS A 11 -0.47 -8.91 -7.22
CA LYS A 11 -0.65 -9.36 -8.60
C LYS A 11 -1.87 -10.27 -8.76
N GLU A 12 -2.05 -11.22 -7.85
CA GLU A 12 -3.20 -12.14 -7.90
C GLU A 12 -4.54 -11.43 -7.66
N ILE A 13 -4.63 -10.52 -6.69
CA ILE A 13 -5.87 -9.76 -6.43
C ILE A 13 -6.22 -8.88 -7.64
N ARG A 14 -5.22 -8.29 -8.29
CA ARG A 14 -5.43 -7.53 -9.52
C ARG A 14 -5.94 -8.40 -10.67
N ASN A 15 -5.48 -9.65 -10.79
CA ASN A 15 -6.01 -10.61 -11.77
C ASN A 15 -7.48 -10.97 -11.54
N LEU A 16 -7.99 -10.81 -10.31
CA LEU A 16 -9.38 -11.07 -9.95
C LEU A 16 -10.33 -9.90 -10.29
N ASN A 17 -9.85 -8.87 -10.99
CA ASN A 17 -10.63 -7.69 -11.36
C ASN A 17 -11.30 -7.00 -10.16
N ILE A 18 -10.63 -6.96 -9.01
CA ILE A 18 -11.08 -6.21 -7.84
C ILE A 18 -10.67 -4.74 -8.01
N TYR A 19 -11.58 -3.83 -7.72
CA TYR A 19 -11.36 -2.40 -7.89
C TYR A 19 -10.42 -1.87 -6.80
N GLU A 20 -9.20 -1.54 -7.21
CA GLU A 20 -8.20 -0.89 -6.38
C GLU A 20 -8.42 0.64 -6.35
N ASN A 21 -8.40 1.21 -5.15
CA ASN A 21 -8.45 2.66 -4.98
C ASN A 21 -7.06 3.28 -5.11
N VAL A 22 -6.63 3.51 -6.34
CA VAL A 22 -5.33 4.11 -6.68
C VAL A 22 -5.22 5.61 -6.36
N LYS A 23 -6.32 6.28 -5.96
CA LYS A 23 -6.35 7.73 -5.68
C LYS A 23 -5.30 8.13 -4.64
N TYR A 24 -5.16 7.33 -3.58
CA TYR A 24 -4.21 7.60 -2.50
C TYR A 24 -2.75 7.48 -2.97
N SER A 25 -2.46 6.51 -3.84
CA SER A 25 -1.14 6.32 -4.45
C SER A 25 -0.82 7.46 -5.42
N ASN A 26 -1.80 7.89 -6.22
CA ASN A 26 -1.64 9.02 -7.14
C ASN A 26 -1.32 10.33 -6.40
N ILE A 27 -1.96 10.59 -5.25
CA ILE A 27 -1.66 11.76 -4.41
C ILE A 27 -0.21 11.71 -3.90
N ARG A 28 0.25 10.54 -3.44
CA ARG A 28 1.66 10.37 -3.01
C ARG A 28 2.64 10.66 -4.16
N ILE A 29 2.37 10.11 -5.34
CA ILE A 29 3.21 10.32 -6.53
C ILE A 29 3.24 11.80 -6.89
N LEU A 30 2.08 12.47 -6.89
CA LEU A 30 1.98 13.90 -7.19
C LEU A 30 2.80 14.75 -6.20
N LEU A 31 2.63 14.53 -4.89
CA LEU A 31 3.39 15.24 -3.86
C LEU A 31 4.90 15.01 -4.01
N SER A 32 5.31 13.79 -4.36
CA SER A 32 6.71 13.45 -4.61
C SER A 32 7.27 14.20 -5.82
N ILE A 33 6.50 14.30 -6.90
CA ILE A 33 6.89 15.09 -8.09
C ILE A 33 7.06 16.56 -7.73
N ILE A 34 6.13 17.13 -6.95
CA ILE A 34 6.23 18.53 -6.51
C ILE A 34 7.51 18.75 -5.69
N LEU A 35 7.87 17.83 -4.78
CA LEU A 35 9.12 17.91 -4.02
C LEU A 35 10.35 17.92 -4.93
N ILE A 36 10.38 17.05 -5.95
CA ILE A 36 11.47 17.01 -6.93
C ILE A 36 11.58 18.33 -7.69
N ILE A 37 10.45 18.90 -8.11
CA ILE A 37 10.43 20.19 -8.83
C ILE A 37 10.96 21.31 -7.94
N ILE A 38 10.47 21.42 -6.70
CA ILE A 38 10.89 22.47 -5.76
C ILE A 38 12.37 22.33 -5.40
N GLY A 39 12.80 21.13 -5.02
CA GLY A 39 14.19 20.86 -4.68
C GLY A 39 15.13 21.09 -5.85
N GLY A 40 14.77 20.56 -7.03
CA GLY A 40 15.56 20.73 -8.26
C GLY A 40 15.66 22.19 -8.67
N TYR A 41 14.55 22.94 -8.63
CA TYR A 41 14.56 24.37 -8.97
C TYR A 41 15.42 25.17 -8.00
N CYS A 42 15.27 24.93 -6.70
CA CYS A 42 16.05 25.60 -5.65
C CYS A 42 17.57 25.34 -5.83
N CYS A 43 17.96 24.10 -6.09
CA CYS A 43 19.37 23.74 -6.26
C CYS A 43 20.02 24.30 -7.54
N ILE A 44 19.28 24.41 -8.64
CA ILE A 44 19.84 24.80 -9.94
C ILE A 44 19.83 26.32 -10.14
N PHE A 45 18.74 26.98 -9.74
CA PHE A 45 18.49 28.37 -10.14
C PHE A 45 18.63 29.39 -9.01
N VAL A 46 18.50 28.98 -7.74
CA VAL A 46 18.53 29.91 -6.62
C VAL A 46 19.95 30.03 -6.07
N ASN A 47 20.57 31.19 -6.29
CA ASN A 47 21.88 31.49 -5.72
C ASN A 47 21.73 32.14 -4.34
N HIS A 48 22.13 31.43 -3.28
CA HIS A 48 21.96 31.90 -1.90
C HIS A 48 22.57 33.28 -1.62
N LYS A 49 23.65 33.65 -2.34
CA LYS A 49 24.33 34.92 -2.14
C LYS A 49 23.54 36.11 -2.67
N ASN A 50 22.74 35.88 -3.72
CA ASN A 50 22.01 36.92 -4.41
C ASN A 50 20.55 37.00 -3.94
N GLU A 51 19.93 35.85 -3.63
CA GLU A 51 18.50 35.76 -3.32
C GLU A 51 18.21 34.88 -2.08
N PRO A 52 18.70 35.27 -0.89
CA PRO A 52 18.58 34.45 0.32
C PRO A 52 17.13 34.26 0.78
N ILE A 53 16.28 35.27 0.61
CA ILE A 53 14.86 35.22 1.01
C ILE A 53 14.11 34.18 0.16
N LEU A 54 14.38 34.16 -1.15
CA LEU A 54 13.75 33.21 -2.08
C LEU A 54 14.16 31.77 -1.74
N MET A 55 15.43 31.55 -1.41
CA MET A 55 15.94 30.25 -0.96
C MET A 55 15.21 29.77 0.31
N ILE A 56 15.03 30.64 1.31
CA ILE A 56 14.31 30.30 2.55
C ILE A 56 12.85 29.93 2.24
N GLN A 57 12.18 30.64 1.34
CA GLN A 57 10.81 30.33 0.93
C GLN A 57 10.71 28.95 0.27
N PHE A 58 11.61 28.62 -0.65
CA PHE A 58 11.63 27.28 -1.27
C PHE A 58 11.95 26.18 -0.26
N LEU A 59 12.86 26.43 0.68
CA LEU A 59 13.19 25.48 1.73
C LEU A 59 11.98 25.22 2.64
N ALA A 60 11.28 26.28 3.06
CA ALA A 60 10.06 26.18 3.85
C ALA A 60 8.96 25.43 3.09
N ALA A 61 8.77 25.70 1.79
CA ALA A 61 7.82 24.98 0.95
C ALA A 61 8.17 23.49 0.84
N PHE A 62 9.45 23.16 0.62
CA PHE A 62 9.93 21.79 0.55
C PHE A 62 9.64 21.00 1.83
N PHE A 63 9.98 21.57 3.00
CA PHE A 63 9.69 20.92 4.28
C PHE A 63 8.19 20.80 4.55
N SER A 64 7.40 21.81 4.20
CA SER A 64 5.94 21.76 4.38
C SER A 64 5.32 20.61 3.59
N ILE A 65 5.70 20.44 2.32
CA ILE A 65 5.19 19.35 1.48
C ILE A 65 5.73 18.00 1.96
N SER A 66 6.96 17.93 2.45
CA SER A 66 7.53 16.71 3.04
C SER A 66 6.75 16.27 4.27
N ILE A 67 6.34 17.20 5.14
CA ILE A 67 5.49 16.92 6.30
C ILE A 67 4.11 16.42 5.85
N ILE A 68 3.51 17.06 4.84
CA ILE A 68 2.21 16.61 4.29
C ILE A 68 2.33 15.20 3.72
N LEU A 69 3.39 14.91 2.97
CA LEU A 69 3.68 13.58 2.44
C LEU A 69 3.81 12.56 3.57
N TYR A 70 4.58 12.87 4.61
CA TYR A 70 4.77 12.00 5.76
C TYR A 70 3.44 11.70 6.49
N ILE A 71 2.64 12.74 6.77
CA ILE A 71 1.32 12.57 7.38
C ILE A 71 0.42 11.71 6.48
N TRP A 72 0.47 11.92 5.17
CA TRP A 72 -0.30 11.12 4.22
C TRP A 72 0.13 9.65 4.22
N GLU A 73 1.43 9.36 4.24
CA GLU A 73 1.95 8.00 4.34
C GLU A 73 1.54 7.32 5.63
N TYR A 74 1.69 8.02 6.76
CA TYR A 74 1.27 7.53 8.07
C TYR A 74 -0.22 7.15 8.09
N PHE A 75 -1.11 7.99 7.56
CA PHE A 75 -2.54 7.68 7.56
C PHE A 75 -2.96 6.59 6.57
N TYR A 76 -2.27 6.44 5.44
CA TYR A 76 -2.77 5.61 4.33
C TYR A 76 -1.96 4.35 4.01
N PHE A 77 -0.67 4.29 4.34
CA PHE A 77 0.24 3.26 3.82
C PHE A 77 1.01 2.45 4.88
N GLU A 78 0.98 2.82 6.17
CA GLU A 78 1.86 2.28 7.22
C GLU A 78 2.09 0.75 7.17
N ASP A 79 1.03 -0.07 7.09
CA ASP A 79 1.12 -1.54 6.93
C ASP A 79 0.30 -2.08 5.74
N TYR A 80 -0.28 -1.19 4.94
CA TYR A 80 -1.28 -1.56 3.94
C TYR A 80 -0.64 -1.73 2.57
N PHE A 81 -0.72 -2.93 2.00
CA PHE A 81 -0.19 -3.18 0.65
C PHE A 81 -1.20 -2.87 -0.45
N MET A 82 -2.50 -2.83 -0.13
CA MET A 82 -3.56 -2.53 -1.10
C MET A 82 -4.78 -1.91 -0.44
N ILE A 83 -5.41 -0.95 -1.13
CA ILE A 83 -6.69 -0.35 -0.74
C ILE A 83 -7.73 -0.72 -1.79
N ILE A 84 -8.78 -1.43 -1.37
CA ILE A 84 -9.88 -1.90 -2.22
C ILE A 84 -11.14 -1.08 -1.91
N GLU A 85 -11.98 -0.86 -2.91
CA GLU A 85 -13.31 -0.28 -2.68
C GLU A 85 -14.37 -1.39 -2.48
N THR A 86 -15.31 -1.18 -1.56
CA THR A 86 -16.46 -2.08 -1.39
C THR A 86 -17.62 -1.69 -2.28
N ASN A 87 -18.60 -2.57 -2.40
CA ASN A 87 -19.87 -2.28 -3.10
C ASN A 87 -20.62 -1.06 -2.51
N ASP A 88 -20.35 -0.71 -1.25
CA ASP A 88 -20.91 0.47 -0.57
C ASP A 88 -20.03 1.74 -0.72
N ASN A 89 -19.10 1.76 -1.68
CA ASN A 89 -18.11 2.83 -1.88
C ASN A 89 -17.24 3.15 -0.64
N LYS A 90 -17.03 2.16 0.25
CA LYS A 90 -16.12 2.31 1.38
C LYS A 90 -14.73 1.81 1.00
N ALA A 91 -13.69 2.50 1.44
CA ALA A 91 -12.32 2.04 1.29
C ALA A 91 -11.97 1.01 2.38
N VAL A 92 -11.50 -0.15 1.96
CA VAL A 92 -11.00 -1.24 2.81
C VAL A 92 -9.51 -1.38 2.56
N LYS A 93 -8.74 -1.45 3.64
CA LYS A 93 -7.29 -1.59 3.56
C LYS A 93 -6.88 -3.03 3.88
N LEU A 94 -6.07 -3.63 3.01
CA LEU A 94 -5.48 -4.95 3.19
C LEU A 94 -4.07 -4.81 3.77
N PHE A 95 -3.78 -5.59 4.82
CA PHE A 95 -2.46 -5.65 5.43
C PHE A 95 -2.11 -7.08 5.83
N LEU A 96 -0.82 -7.41 5.76
CA LEU A 96 -0.30 -8.67 6.27
C LEU A 96 0.28 -8.45 7.65
N LYS A 97 -0.06 -9.32 8.59
CA LYS A 97 0.52 -9.33 9.94
C LYS A 97 1.17 -10.66 10.20
N PHE A 98 2.44 -10.64 10.58
CA PHE A 98 3.13 -11.83 11.06
C PHE A 98 2.76 -12.11 12.51
N ASP A 99 2.27 -13.31 12.80
CA ASP A 99 2.07 -13.79 14.16
C ASP A 99 3.17 -14.79 14.54
N ILE A 100 4.05 -14.36 15.45
CA ILE A 100 5.19 -15.14 15.93
C ILE A 100 4.72 -16.37 16.71
N LYS A 101 3.61 -16.26 17.46
CA LYS A 101 3.14 -17.35 18.34
C LYS A 101 2.60 -18.53 17.54
N THR A 102 1.91 -18.23 16.44
CA THR A 102 1.28 -19.24 15.59
C THR A 102 2.10 -19.55 14.34
N SER A 103 3.22 -18.86 14.13
CA SER A 103 4.02 -18.95 12.89
C SER A 103 3.14 -18.85 11.64
N CYS A 104 2.21 -17.89 11.67
CA CYS A 104 1.28 -17.65 10.59
C CYS A 104 1.42 -16.21 10.07
N LEU A 105 1.32 -16.07 8.76
CA LEU A 105 1.12 -14.78 8.11
C LEU A 105 -0.38 -14.54 7.97
N ILE A 106 -0.91 -13.52 8.63
CA ILE A 106 -2.34 -13.26 8.68
C ILE A 106 -2.68 -12.16 7.68
N LEU A 107 -3.48 -12.48 6.67
CA LEU A 107 -4.09 -11.49 5.79
C LEU A 107 -5.29 -10.87 6.49
N ASN A 108 -5.20 -9.56 6.72
CA ASN A 108 -6.22 -8.81 7.41
C ASN A 108 -6.84 -7.76 6.49
N TYR A 109 -8.14 -7.51 6.70
CA TYR A 109 -8.78 -6.29 6.24
C TYR A 109 -9.62 -5.66 7.34
N LYS A 110 -9.62 -4.32 7.37
CA LYS A 110 -10.39 -3.54 8.35
C LYS A 110 -11.60 -2.89 7.68
N LEU A 111 -12.79 -3.17 8.21
CA LEU A 111 -14.06 -2.56 7.78
C LEU A 111 -14.84 -2.10 9.01
N ASN A 112 -15.21 -0.82 9.06
CA ASN A 112 -15.99 -0.22 10.18
C ASN A 112 -15.46 -0.58 11.59
N LYS A 113 -14.13 -0.49 11.82
CA LYS A 113 -13.42 -0.87 13.06
C LYS A 113 -13.33 -2.38 13.35
N THR A 114 -14.04 -3.23 12.62
CA THR A 114 -13.89 -4.70 12.69
C THR A 114 -12.71 -5.14 11.83
N VAL A 115 -11.88 -6.04 12.37
CA VAL A 115 -10.77 -6.67 11.65
C VAL A 115 -11.18 -8.08 11.28
N TYR A 116 -11.08 -8.41 10.00
CA TYR A 116 -11.29 -9.75 9.47
C TYR A 116 -9.94 -10.32 9.08
N SER A 117 -9.71 -11.59 9.40
CA SER A 117 -8.39 -12.21 9.37
C SER A 117 -8.47 -13.57 8.71
N THR A 118 -7.51 -13.90 7.86
CA THR A 118 -7.29 -15.26 7.33
C THR A 118 -5.83 -15.63 7.51
N PRO A 119 -5.51 -16.68 8.29
CA PRO A 119 -4.14 -17.11 8.53
C PRO A 119 -3.58 -17.93 7.35
N PHE A 120 -2.29 -17.75 7.09
CA PHE A 120 -1.49 -18.54 6.16
C PHE A 120 -0.33 -19.15 6.95
N GLU A 121 -0.19 -20.47 6.91
CA GLU A 121 0.88 -21.15 7.64
C GLU A 121 2.22 -20.93 6.94
N LEU A 122 3.21 -20.37 7.63
CA LEU A 122 4.52 -20.04 7.02
C LEU A 122 5.26 -21.27 6.50
N MET A 123 5.17 -22.39 7.23
CA MET A 123 5.81 -23.65 6.84
C MET A 123 5.22 -24.23 5.56
N LYS A 124 4.00 -23.83 5.17
CA LYS A 124 3.37 -24.22 3.90
C LYS A 124 3.56 -23.17 2.81
N LEU A 125 3.85 -21.93 3.19
CA LEU A 125 4.14 -20.82 2.28
C LEU A 125 5.51 -20.96 1.61
N TYR A 126 6.49 -21.55 2.29
CA TYR A 126 7.84 -21.73 1.75
C TYR A 126 8.25 -23.20 1.79
N ASN A 127 8.90 -23.68 0.74
CA ASN A 127 9.55 -25.00 0.80
C ASN A 127 10.86 -24.95 1.61
N GLU A 128 11.47 -26.11 1.79
CA GLU A 128 12.73 -26.28 2.51
C GLU A 128 13.89 -25.48 1.90
N GLN A 129 13.82 -25.18 0.59
CA GLN A 129 14.80 -24.38 -0.14
C GLN A 129 14.52 -22.86 -0.03
N GLY A 130 13.44 -22.45 0.65
CA GLY A 130 13.07 -21.05 0.86
C GLY A 130 12.30 -20.41 -0.31
N TYR A 131 11.83 -21.18 -1.29
CA TYR A 131 10.99 -20.69 -2.39
C TYR A 131 9.52 -20.63 -2.00
N LEU A 132 8.82 -19.60 -2.47
CA LEU A 132 7.38 -19.43 -2.28
C LEU A 132 6.60 -20.56 -2.97
N MET A 133 5.76 -21.25 -2.21
CA MET A 133 4.80 -22.23 -2.72
C MET A 133 3.57 -21.52 -3.29
N GLU A 134 3.69 -21.06 -4.54
CA GLU A 134 2.67 -20.25 -5.22
C GLU A 134 1.28 -20.90 -5.22
N ASP A 135 1.19 -22.22 -5.40
CA ASP A 135 -0.10 -22.93 -5.43
C ASP A 135 -0.84 -22.86 -4.09
N TYR A 136 -0.12 -23.06 -2.97
CA TYR A 136 -0.68 -22.92 -1.62
C TYR A 136 -1.11 -21.48 -1.34
N ALA A 137 -0.23 -20.52 -1.70
CA ALA A 137 -0.49 -19.10 -1.54
C ALA A 137 -1.74 -18.66 -2.34
N ARG A 138 -1.85 -19.10 -3.60
CA ARG A 138 -2.99 -18.82 -4.48
C ARG A 138 -4.27 -19.46 -3.97
N HIS A 139 -4.23 -20.71 -3.53
CA HIS A 139 -5.40 -21.41 -2.99
C HIS A 139 -5.96 -20.69 -1.76
N THR A 140 -5.08 -20.37 -0.80
CA THR A 140 -5.47 -19.69 0.44
C THR A 140 -5.99 -18.27 0.17
N LEU A 141 -5.38 -17.55 -0.79
CA LEU A 141 -5.89 -16.25 -1.25
C LEU A 141 -7.28 -16.38 -1.90
N LYS A 142 -7.51 -17.38 -2.76
CA LYS A 142 -8.84 -17.64 -3.34
C LYS A 142 -9.88 -17.94 -2.26
N GLN A 143 -9.51 -18.68 -1.22
CA GLN A 143 -10.38 -18.93 -0.08
C GLN A 143 -10.72 -17.64 0.67
N PHE A 144 -9.74 -16.77 0.91
CA PHE A 144 -9.96 -15.44 1.48
C PHE A 144 -10.95 -14.61 0.63
N ILE A 145 -10.75 -14.56 -0.68
CA ILE A 145 -11.64 -13.83 -1.60
C ILE A 145 -13.02 -14.48 -1.66
N SER A 146 -13.14 -15.81 -1.59
CA SER A 146 -14.45 -16.48 -1.53
C SER A 146 -15.22 -16.13 -0.25
N ASN A 147 -14.52 -16.05 0.88
CA ASN A 147 -15.12 -15.77 2.19
C ASN A 147 -15.55 -14.30 2.34
N HIS A 148 -14.78 -13.37 1.76
CA HIS A 148 -14.91 -11.94 2.04
C HIS A 148 -15.20 -11.07 0.80
N GLY A 149 -14.88 -11.58 -0.39
CA GLY A 149 -14.89 -10.84 -1.65
C GLY A 149 -16.27 -10.47 -2.17
N LYS A 150 -17.36 -11.06 -1.65
CA LYS A 150 -18.73 -10.61 -1.95
C LYS A 150 -18.97 -9.13 -1.65
N ASN A 151 -18.19 -8.56 -0.72
CA ASN A 151 -18.28 -7.16 -0.33
C ASN A 151 -17.37 -6.24 -1.17
N PHE A 152 -16.44 -6.80 -1.96
CA PHE A 152 -15.49 -6.02 -2.75
C PHE A 152 -16.11 -5.62 -4.08
N LYS A 153 -15.85 -4.37 -4.49
CA LYS A 153 -16.26 -3.83 -5.77
C LYS A 153 -15.38 -4.41 -6.86
N LEU A 154 -15.98 -4.89 -7.93
CA LEU A 154 -15.27 -5.38 -9.11
C LEU A 154 -15.08 -4.24 -10.12
N THR A 155 -13.96 -4.24 -10.83
CA THR A 155 -13.57 -3.25 -11.83
C THR A 155 -14.46 -3.30 -13.08
N ASN A 156 -15.21 -4.40 -13.29
CA ASN A 156 -16.28 -4.50 -14.29
C ASN A 156 -17.27 -5.64 -13.94
N LYS A 157 -18.57 -5.30 -13.93
CA LYS A 157 -19.64 -6.28 -14.18
C LYS A 157 -19.62 -6.60 -15.68
N LYS A 158 -19.02 -7.71 -16.06
CA LYS A 158 -19.49 -8.48 -17.21
C LYS A 158 -20.00 -9.81 -16.69
#